data_AF-A0A958I0R7-F1
#
_entry.id   AF-A0A958I0R7-F1
#
_cell.length_a   1.000
_cell.length_b   1.000
_cell.length_c   1.000
_cell.angle_alpha   90.00
_cell.angle_beta   90.00
_cell.angle_gamma   90.00
#
_symmetry.space_group_name_H-M   'P 1'
#
loop_
_entity.id
_entity.type
_entity.pdbx_description
1 polymer ?
#
loop_
_entity_poly.entity_id
_entity_poly.type
_entity_poly.pdbx_seq_one_letter_code
_entity_poly.pdbx_strand_id
1 'polypeptide(L)'
;MRKIKKFTGNENHLVTLAEVNEYTRNYRKYFGEKQPAGGFFKKQAVLSLIQQNDAVGIRYYYGIDDNQQLHLILTGVSADRSDLLEGEPLKVSVLNPLIDVKNHSTTGQIAHSISMAAAAATTAAYRNTAETHQPKGGFFGKEVLKAILWQDNCTGLRFYYGANDDGKRVICLMGVDTYAQDMIDGILAEKSYWCPPFCADFNFLNSDINRTTTAIAHLKKVASKKHYSLI
;
A
#
# COMPACT_ATOMS: atom_id res chain seq x y z
N MET A 1 -19.09 6.70 -23.09
CA MET A 1 -18.26 6.65 -21.86
C MET A 1 -17.99 5.20 -21.50
N ARG A 2 -16.73 4.76 -21.44
CA ARG A 2 -16.37 3.42 -20.98
C ARG A 2 -16.70 3.36 -19.48
N LYS A 3 -17.68 2.54 -19.06
CA LYS A 3 -17.99 2.35 -17.63
C LYS A 3 -16.73 1.83 -16.95
N ILE A 4 -16.10 2.65 -16.12
CA ILE A 4 -14.91 2.24 -15.38
C ILE A 4 -15.38 1.26 -14.30
N LYS A 5 -14.80 0.05 -14.26
CA LYS A 5 -15.16 -0.98 -13.28
C LYS A 5 -14.81 -0.47 -11.89
N LYS A 6 -15.79 -0.46 -10.97
CA LYS A 6 -15.58 -0.13 -9.55
C LYS A 6 -14.71 -1.18 -8.87
N PHE A 7 -13.99 -0.78 -7.83
CA PHE A 7 -13.41 -1.74 -6.90
C PHE A 7 -14.49 -2.31 -6.00
N THR A 8 -14.37 -3.60 -5.73
CA THR A 8 -15.35 -4.41 -5.00
C THR A 8 -14.80 -4.87 -3.65
N GLY A 9 -13.47 -4.98 -3.55
CA GLY A 9 -12.77 -5.60 -2.42
C GLY A 9 -12.62 -7.12 -2.53
N ASN A 10 -13.22 -7.72 -3.56
CA ASN A 10 -13.19 -9.15 -3.88
C ASN A 10 -12.25 -9.48 -5.05
N GLU A 11 -11.37 -8.55 -5.42
CA GLU A 11 -10.37 -8.78 -6.46
C GLU A 11 -9.49 -9.98 -6.08
N ASN A 12 -9.26 -10.88 -7.05
CA ASN A 12 -8.41 -12.04 -6.81
C ASN A 12 -6.94 -11.62 -6.80
N HIS A 13 -6.35 -11.69 -5.62
CA HIS A 13 -4.94 -11.38 -5.37
C HIS A 13 -4.12 -12.60 -5.00
N LEU A 14 -4.72 -13.80 -4.97
CA LEU A 14 -4.06 -14.99 -4.45
C LEU A 14 -2.89 -15.41 -5.34
N VAL A 15 -1.80 -15.78 -4.68
CA VAL A 15 -0.60 -16.36 -5.29
C VAL A 15 -0.11 -17.54 -4.46
N THR A 16 0.65 -18.40 -5.10
CA THR A 16 1.34 -19.53 -4.48
C THR A 16 2.70 -19.09 -3.92
N LEU A 17 3.26 -19.89 -3.01
CA LEU A 17 4.62 -19.66 -2.51
C LEU A 17 5.67 -19.73 -3.63
N ALA A 18 5.44 -20.57 -4.66
CA ALA A 18 6.31 -20.66 -5.82
C ALA A 18 6.34 -19.33 -6.61
N GLU A 19 5.18 -18.72 -6.86
CA GLU A 19 5.07 -17.40 -7.49
C GLU A 19 5.75 -16.31 -6.65
N VAL A 20 5.55 -16.31 -5.33
CA VAL A 20 6.22 -15.34 -4.42
C VAL A 20 7.74 -15.48 -4.47
N ASN A 21 8.25 -16.71 -4.43
CA ASN A 21 9.67 -16.98 -4.53
C ASN A 21 10.24 -16.55 -5.88
N GLU A 22 9.47 -16.68 -6.96
CA GLU A 22 9.85 -16.17 -8.28
C GLU A 22 9.94 -14.64 -8.30
N TYR A 23 8.91 -13.94 -7.83
CA TYR A 23 8.93 -12.48 -7.80
C TYR A 23 10.09 -11.92 -6.96
N THR A 24 10.38 -12.50 -5.81
CA THR A 24 11.49 -12.05 -4.95
C THR A 24 12.86 -12.38 -5.53
N ARG A 25 13.02 -13.49 -6.26
CA ARG A 25 14.25 -13.76 -7.04
C ARG A 25 14.44 -12.74 -8.16
N ASN A 26 13.38 -12.48 -8.92
CA ASN A 26 13.40 -11.50 -9.99
C ASN A 26 13.74 -10.10 -9.46
N TYR A 27 13.23 -9.73 -8.29
CA TYR A 27 13.60 -8.46 -7.65
C TYR A 27 15.10 -8.30 -7.43
N ARG A 28 15.75 -9.32 -6.85
CA ARG A 28 17.20 -9.32 -6.62
C ARG A 28 17.97 -9.26 -7.94
N LYS A 29 17.49 -9.98 -8.97
CA LYS A 29 18.07 -9.98 -10.31
C LYS A 29 18.03 -8.59 -10.95
N TYR A 30 16.89 -7.89 -10.87
CA TYR A 30 16.69 -6.60 -11.54
C TYR A 30 17.21 -5.39 -10.74
N PHE A 31 17.14 -5.43 -9.41
CA PHE A 31 17.44 -4.27 -8.55
C PHE A 31 18.66 -4.46 -7.64
N GLY A 32 19.25 -5.65 -7.63
CA GLY A 32 20.45 -5.99 -6.87
C GLY A 32 20.15 -6.56 -5.47
N GLU A 33 21.12 -7.32 -4.94
CA GLU A 33 20.96 -8.08 -3.70
C GLU A 33 21.00 -7.23 -2.42
N LYS A 34 21.52 -6.00 -2.50
CA LYS A 34 21.66 -5.10 -1.34
C LYS A 34 20.40 -4.29 -1.03
N GLN A 35 19.37 -4.39 -1.87
CA GLN A 35 18.12 -3.67 -1.64
C GLN A 35 17.36 -4.26 -0.46
N PRO A 36 16.61 -3.45 0.30
CA PRO A 36 15.70 -3.96 1.32
C PRO A 36 14.81 -5.05 0.73
N ALA A 37 14.64 -6.16 1.45
CA ALA A 37 13.82 -7.27 0.98
C ALA A 37 12.31 -6.95 1.09
N GLY A 38 11.93 -6.05 2.00
CA GLY A 38 10.54 -5.77 2.32
C GLY A 38 10.38 -5.05 3.65
N GLY A 39 9.18 -5.15 4.23
CA GLY A 39 8.86 -4.49 5.48
C GLY A 39 7.57 -5.02 6.11
N PHE A 40 7.12 -4.33 7.15
CA PHE A 40 6.09 -4.81 8.04
C PHE A 40 5.06 -3.72 8.36
N PHE A 41 3.81 -4.18 8.56
CA PHE A 41 2.72 -3.43 9.15
C PHE A 41 2.08 -4.23 10.29
N LYS A 42 1.87 -3.60 11.44
CA LYS A 42 1.02 -4.16 12.51
C LYS A 42 -0.37 -4.47 11.97
N LYS A 43 -0.95 -5.59 12.41
CA LYS A 43 -2.33 -5.97 12.08
C LYS A 43 -3.31 -4.83 12.33
N GLN A 44 -3.25 -4.19 13.50
CA GLN A 44 -4.15 -3.09 13.83
C GLN A 44 -3.99 -1.87 12.90
N ALA A 45 -2.77 -1.61 12.40
CA ALA A 45 -2.55 -0.52 11.45
C ALA A 45 -3.27 -0.79 10.13
N VAL A 46 -3.17 -2.00 9.58
CA VAL A 46 -3.88 -2.37 8.34
C VAL A 46 -5.39 -2.46 8.56
N LEU A 47 -5.84 -3.04 9.69
CA LEU A 47 -7.25 -3.09 10.06
C LEU A 47 -7.86 -1.69 10.12
N SER A 48 -7.16 -0.71 10.70
CA SER A 48 -7.63 0.68 10.77
C SER A 48 -7.85 1.35 9.41
N LEU A 49 -7.27 0.81 8.33
CA LEU A 49 -7.50 1.28 6.96
C LEU A 49 -8.71 0.61 6.32
N ILE A 50 -8.79 -0.72 6.41
CA ILE A 50 -9.87 -1.48 5.77
C ILE A 50 -11.19 -1.45 6.54
N GLN A 51 -11.18 -0.96 7.79
CA GLN A 51 -12.36 -0.72 8.62
C GLN A 51 -12.89 0.70 8.52
N GLN A 52 -12.24 1.60 7.77
CA GLN A 52 -12.81 2.92 7.48
C GLN A 52 -14.15 2.76 6.75
N ASN A 53 -15.06 3.70 6.99
CA ASN A 53 -16.31 3.75 6.24
C ASN A 53 -16.00 3.80 4.74
N ASP A 54 -16.77 3.05 3.96
CA ASP A 54 -16.64 2.90 2.50
C ASP A 54 -15.36 2.23 1.99
N ALA A 55 -14.47 1.76 2.88
CA ALA A 55 -13.28 1.03 2.46
C ALA A 55 -13.65 -0.30 1.78
N VAL A 56 -13.12 -0.47 0.57
CA VAL A 56 -13.14 -1.73 -0.18
C VAL A 56 -11.75 -2.37 -0.25
N GLY A 57 -10.71 -1.71 0.26
CA GLY A 57 -9.35 -2.24 0.26
C GLY A 57 -8.33 -1.19 0.67
N ILE A 58 -7.06 -1.48 0.41
CA ILE A 58 -5.97 -0.53 0.56
C ILE A 58 -5.33 -0.21 -0.79
N ARG A 59 -4.78 0.99 -0.89
CA ARG A 59 -3.77 1.32 -1.88
C ARG A 59 -2.43 1.46 -1.19
N TYR A 60 -1.40 0.93 -1.81
CA TYR A 60 -0.03 1.18 -1.43
C TYR A 60 0.62 2.12 -2.44
N TYR A 61 1.57 2.90 -1.97
CA TYR A 61 2.46 3.74 -2.76
C TYR A 61 3.90 3.43 -2.37
N TYR A 62 4.78 3.37 -3.36
CA TYR A 62 6.20 3.38 -3.09
C TYR A 62 6.64 4.79 -2.71
N GLY A 63 7.49 4.88 -1.70
CA GLY A 63 8.13 6.11 -1.27
C GLY A 63 9.58 5.84 -0.88
N ILE A 64 10.42 6.87 -0.89
CA ILE A 64 11.77 6.77 -0.34
C ILE A 64 11.95 7.83 0.74
N ASP A 65 12.72 7.48 1.77
CA ASP A 65 13.18 8.45 2.77
C ASP A 65 14.49 9.13 2.36
N ASP A 66 14.98 10.02 3.21
CA ASP A 66 16.21 10.78 2.98
C ASP A 66 17.47 9.89 2.91
N ASN A 67 17.39 8.65 3.38
CA ASN A 67 18.46 7.65 3.27
C ASN A 67 18.33 6.79 2.01
N GLN A 68 17.46 7.16 1.07
CA GLN A 68 17.13 6.40 -0.15
C GLN A 68 16.54 5.02 0.14
N GLN A 69 16.01 4.78 1.34
CA GLN A 69 15.40 3.53 1.71
C GLN A 69 13.95 3.49 1.21
N LEU A 70 13.59 2.37 0.56
CA LEU A 70 12.26 2.16 0.01
C LEU A 70 11.25 1.79 1.10
N HIS A 71 10.14 2.53 1.14
CA HIS A 71 9.01 2.36 2.03
C HIS A 71 7.71 2.17 1.25
N LEU A 72 6.72 1.57 1.90
CA LEU A 72 5.33 1.60 1.46
C LEU A 72 4.52 2.57 2.30
N ILE A 73 3.71 3.38 1.62
CA ILE A 73 2.66 4.20 2.24
C ILE A 73 1.31 3.57 1.89
N LEU A 74 0.50 3.21 2.90
CA LEU A 74 -0.83 2.65 2.74
C LEU A 74 -1.92 3.69 3.02
N THR A 75 -3.04 3.59 2.30
CA THR A 75 -4.28 4.33 2.55
C THR A 75 -5.49 3.45 2.25
N GLY A 76 -6.63 3.73 2.89
CA GLY A 76 -7.91 3.10 2.55
C GLY A 76 -8.41 3.57 1.17
N VAL A 77 -9.19 2.74 0.50
CA VAL A 77 -9.74 3.07 -0.84
C VAL A 77 -11.22 2.76 -0.89
N SER A 78 -11.99 3.69 -1.47
CA SER A 78 -13.42 3.52 -1.74
C SER A 78 -13.71 2.73 -3.01
N ALA A 79 -14.95 2.26 -3.18
CA ALA A 79 -15.41 1.58 -4.40
C ALA A 79 -15.20 2.41 -5.68
N ASP A 80 -15.23 3.74 -5.56
CA ASP A 80 -14.99 4.67 -6.66
C ASP A 80 -13.50 4.91 -6.95
N ARG A 81 -12.62 4.19 -6.24
CA ARG A 81 -11.16 4.19 -6.39
C ARG A 81 -10.51 5.48 -5.90
N SER A 82 -11.17 6.20 -4.99
CA SER A 82 -10.62 7.36 -4.30
C SER A 82 -9.95 6.95 -3.00
N ASP A 83 -8.84 7.61 -2.66
CA ASP A 83 -8.18 7.44 -1.36
C ASP A 83 -9.06 8.03 -0.26
N LEU A 84 -9.14 7.32 0.86
CA LEU A 84 -9.83 7.75 2.06
C LEU A 84 -8.81 8.47 2.95
N LEU A 85 -8.87 9.81 2.94
CA LEU A 85 -7.84 10.68 3.54
C LEU A 85 -8.29 11.43 4.79
N GLU A 86 -9.46 11.10 5.34
CA GLU A 86 -9.94 11.72 6.59
C GLU A 86 -9.38 10.99 7.83
N GLY A 87 -9.02 11.76 8.87
CA GLY A 87 -8.46 11.24 10.13
C GLY A 87 -6.94 10.98 10.10
N GLU A 88 -6.51 9.83 10.64
CA GLU A 88 -5.12 9.30 10.59
C GLU A 88 -5.00 8.09 9.63
N PRO A 89 -5.29 8.26 8.32
CA PRO A 89 -5.57 7.15 7.41
C PRO A 89 -4.34 6.69 6.63
N LEU A 90 -3.17 7.25 6.91
CA LEU A 90 -1.93 6.90 6.23
C LEU A 90 -1.05 6.07 7.16
N LYS A 91 -0.55 4.96 6.62
CA LYS A 91 0.40 4.10 7.32
C LYS A 91 1.69 3.99 6.54
N VAL A 92 2.84 4.20 7.18
CA VAL A 92 4.17 3.95 6.62
C VAL A 92 4.69 2.60 7.10
N SER A 93 5.32 1.86 6.20
CA SER A 93 6.01 0.62 6.55
C SER A 93 7.16 0.92 7.49
N VAL A 94 7.51 -0.06 8.30
CA VAL A 94 8.85 -0.12 8.87
C VAL A 94 9.60 -1.28 8.26
N LEU A 95 10.93 -1.21 8.26
CA LEU A 95 11.75 -2.38 7.98
C LEU A 95 11.35 -3.51 8.91
N ASN A 96 11.47 -4.75 8.42
CA ASN A 96 11.14 -5.94 9.20
C ASN A 96 11.74 -5.82 10.60
N PRO A 97 10.91 -5.70 11.65
CA PRO A 97 11.40 -5.34 12.97
C PRO A 97 12.30 -6.44 13.51
N LEU A 98 13.33 -6.02 14.25
CA LEU A 98 14.24 -6.94 14.91
C LEU A 98 13.47 -7.83 15.89
N ILE A 99 13.79 -9.11 15.88
CA ILE A 99 13.26 -10.08 16.83
C ILE A 99 14.10 -9.99 18.11
N ASP A 100 13.47 -10.10 19.28
CA ASP A 100 14.23 -10.14 20.54
C ASP A 100 15.00 -11.46 20.69
N VAL A 101 15.86 -11.55 21.71
CA VAL A 101 16.67 -12.74 22.01
C VAL A 101 15.87 -14.01 22.33
N LYS A 102 14.55 -13.89 22.49
CA LYS A 102 13.61 -14.99 22.73
C LYS A 102 12.74 -15.30 21.51
N ASN A 103 13.10 -14.77 20.34
CA ASN A 103 12.34 -14.87 19.11
C ASN A 103 10.94 -14.23 19.15
N HIS A 104 10.69 -13.27 20.04
CA HIS A 104 9.45 -12.50 20.04
C HIS A 104 9.59 -11.22 19.22
N SER A 105 8.49 -10.88 18.56
CA SER A 105 8.32 -9.62 17.87
C SER A 105 8.48 -8.43 18.84
N THR A 106 9.49 -7.57 18.65
CA THR A 106 9.68 -6.33 19.45
C THR A 106 8.71 -5.20 19.04
N THR A 107 7.62 -5.54 18.36
CA THR A 107 6.72 -4.59 17.69
C THR A 107 5.97 -3.66 18.63
N GLY A 108 6.00 -3.85 19.96
CA GLY A 108 5.22 -3.07 20.94
C GLY A 108 5.20 -1.55 20.71
N GLN A 109 6.33 -0.95 20.30
CA GLN A 109 6.46 0.51 20.11
C GLN A 109 6.39 1.00 18.64
N ILE A 110 6.14 0.13 17.67
CA ILE A 110 6.13 0.55 16.26
C ILE A 110 4.87 1.40 15.99
N ALA A 111 5.08 2.68 15.70
CA ALA A 111 4.07 3.57 15.17
C ALA A 111 4.11 3.53 13.64
N HIS A 112 2.96 3.34 13.01
CA HIS A 112 2.83 3.36 11.56
C HIS A 112 2.26 4.68 11.02
N SER A 113 1.83 5.61 11.88
CA SER A 113 1.25 6.87 11.43
C SER A 113 2.27 7.72 10.66
N ILE A 114 1.84 8.31 9.55
CA ILE A 114 2.60 9.30 8.79
C ILE A 114 1.67 10.46 8.43
N SER A 115 2.15 11.69 8.56
CA SER A 115 1.35 12.85 8.16
C SER A 115 1.17 12.87 6.64
N MET A 116 0.08 13.48 6.18
CA MET A 116 -0.20 13.64 4.75
C MET A 116 0.91 14.40 4.01
N ALA A 117 1.50 15.43 4.65
CA ALA A 117 2.60 16.19 4.07
C ALA A 117 3.87 15.32 3.92
N ALA A 118 4.22 14.55 4.95
CA ALA A 118 5.35 13.63 4.90
C ALA A 118 5.14 12.53 3.85
N ALA A 119 3.95 11.91 3.82
CA ALA A 119 3.61 10.90 2.82
C ALA A 119 3.69 11.43 1.38
N ALA A 120 3.23 12.66 1.12
CA ALA A 120 3.36 13.27 -0.20
C ALA A 120 4.82 13.54 -0.57
N ALA A 121 5.64 14.01 0.37
CA ALA A 121 7.07 14.22 0.15
C ALA A 121 7.79 12.88 -0.16
N THR A 122 7.57 11.86 0.67
CA THR A 122 8.16 10.51 0.54
C THR A 122 7.79 9.85 -0.79
N THR A 123 6.53 9.93 -1.21
CA THR A 123 6.08 9.38 -2.50
C THR A 123 6.57 10.20 -3.69
N ALA A 124 6.69 11.53 -3.56
CA ALA A 124 7.27 12.38 -4.59
C ALA A 124 8.76 12.10 -4.81
N ALA A 125 9.52 11.91 -3.73
CA ALA A 125 10.92 11.52 -3.80
C ALA A 125 11.12 10.24 -4.61
N TYR A 126 10.27 9.22 -4.38
CA TYR A 126 10.32 7.98 -5.18
C TYR A 126 10.02 8.26 -6.65
N ARG A 127 8.98 9.03 -6.98
CA ARG A 127 8.64 9.34 -8.39
C ARG A 127 9.76 10.09 -9.12
N ASN A 128 10.51 10.93 -8.42
CA ASN A 128 11.58 11.73 -9.01
C ASN A 128 12.87 10.93 -9.26
N THR A 129 13.02 9.78 -8.59
CA THR A 129 14.23 8.95 -8.64
C THR A 129 14.02 7.59 -9.30
N ALA A 130 12.77 7.11 -9.34
CA ALA A 130 12.43 5.84 -9.94
C ALA A 130 12.63 5.87 -11.46
N GLU A 131 13.10 4.74 -12.00
CA GLU A 131 13.19 4.53 -13.45
C GLU A 131 11.84 4.75 -14.14
N THR A 132 11.90 5.29 -15.35
CA THR A 132 10.74 5.53 -16.19
C THR A 132 9.91 4.24 -16.34
N HIS A 133 8.59 4.35 -16.17
CA HIS A 133 7.63 3.25 -16.23
C HIS A 133 7.66 2.26 -15.06
N GLN A 134 8.38 2.52 -13.96
CA GLN A 134 8.17 1.73 -12.74
C GLN A 134 6.80 2.05 -12.11
N PRO A 135 6.10 1.06 -11.55
CA PRO A 135 4.83 1.31 -10.85
C PRO A 135 5.04 2.28 -9.68
N LYS A 136 4.05 3.15 -9.47
CA LYS A 136 4.00 4.11 -8.35
C LYS A 136 3.35 3.50 -7.11
N GLY A 137 2.56 2.45 -7.30
CA GLY A 137 1.77 1.80 -6.28
C GLY A 137 0.77 0.82 -6.89
N GLY A 138 -0.12 0.32 -6.05
CA GLY A 138 -1.16 -0.62 -6.46
C GLY A 138 -2.26 -0.78 -5.41
N PHE A 139 -3.23 -1.62 -5.73
CA PHE A 139 -4.41 -1.85 -4.89
C PHE A 139 -4.54 -3.34 -4.50
N PHE A 140 -4.95 -3.56 -3.24
CA PHE A 140 -5.39 -4.85 -2.70
C PHE A 140 -6.80 -4.74 -2.14
N GLY A 141 -7.69 -5.63 -2.57
CA GLY A 141 -9.05 -5.78 -2.05
C GLY A 141 -9.07 -6.16 -0.57
N LYS A 142 -10.04 -5.66 0.18
CA LYS A 142 -10.11 -5.88 1.63
C LYS A 142 -10.29 -7.36 2.02
N GLU A 143 -10.92 -8.17 1.18
CA GLU A 143 -11.21 -9.56 1.55
C GLU A 143 -9.93 -10.42 1.56
N VAL A 144 -8.97 -10.19 0.65
CA VAL A 144 -7.66 -10.88 0.74
C VAL A 144 -6.87 -10.42 1.96
N LEU A 145 -6.93 -9.13 2.30
CA LEU A 145 -6.22 -8.59 3.47
C LEU A 145 -6.79 -9.16 4.77
N LYS A 146 -8.11 -9.27 4.87
CA LYS A 146 -8.80 -9.95 5.95
C LYS A 146 -8.41 -11.42 6.03
N ALA A 147 -8.41 -12.12 4.90
CA ALA A 147 -8.02 -13.53 4.85
C ALA A 147 -6.59 -13.74 5.39
N ILE A 148 -5.65 -12.83 5.09
CA ILE A 148 -4.29 -12.87 5.65
C ILE A 148 -4.28 -12.55 7.14
N LEU A 149 -4.94 -11.45 7.55
CA LEU A 149 -4.85 -10.91 8.91
C LEU A 149 -5.64 -11.70 9.94
N TRP A 150 -6.67 -12.45 9.53
CA TRP A 150 -7.50 -13.26 10.42
C TRP A 150 -7.07 -14.72 10.54
N GLN A 151 -5.94 -15.10 9.95
CA GLN A 151 -5.30 -16.38 10.28
C GLN A 151 -4.97 -16.43 11.76
N ASP A 152 -5.06 -17.62 12.35
CA ASP A 152 -4.75 -17.83 13.76
C ASP A 152 -3.31 -17.39 14.07
N ASN A 153 -3.12 -16.73 15.21
CA ASN A 153 -1.85 -16.16 15.66
C ASN A 153 -1.22 -15.09 14.74
N CYS A 154 -1.93 -14.62 13.71
CA CYS A 154 -1.44 -13.53 12.86
C CYS A 154 -1.39 -12.19 13.61
N THR A 155 -0.19 -11.63 13.73
CA THR A 155 0.11 -10.36 14.43
C THR A 155 0.32 -9.18 13.49
N GLY A 156 0.51 -9.43 12.19
CA GLY A 156 0.69 -8.37 11.21
C GLY A 156 0.81 -8.85 9.78
N LEU A 157 1.08 -7.89 8.90
CA LEU A 157 1.25 -8.06 7.47
C LEU A 157 2.73 -7.81 7.15
N ARG A 158 3.43 -8.80 6.61
CA ARG A 158 4.72 -8.60 5.96
C ARG A 158 4.51 -8.44 4.48
N PHE A 159 5.31 -7.58 3.88
CA PHE A 159 5.43 -7.50 2.45
C PHE A 159 6.89 -7.72 2.03
N TYR A 160 7.07 -8.29 0.86
CA TYR A 160 8.36 -8.38 0.19
C TYR A 160 8.30 -7.67 -1.14
N TYR A 161 9.35 -6.93 -1.47
CA TYR A 161 9.51 -6.37 -2.80
C TYR A 161 9.79 -7.51 -3.80
N GLY A 162 9.01 -7.53 -4.86
CA GLY A 162 9.13 -8.47 -5.96
C GLY A 162 9.34 -7.74 -7.29
N ALA A 163 9.67 -8.48 -8.34
CA ALA A 163 9.58 -8.01 -9.71
C ALA A 163 8.87 -9.05 -10.57
N ASN A 164 8.00 -8.61 -11.47
CA ASN A 164 7.49 -9.50 -12.51
C ASN A 164 8.60 -9.79 -13.56
N ASP A 165 8.26 -10.60 -14.57
CA ASP A 165 9.23 -11.01 -15.59
C ASP A 165 9.76 -9.83 -16.43
N ASP A 166 8.99 -8.75 -16.53
CA ASP A 166 9.36 -7.50 -17.21
C ASP A 166 10.20 -6.54 -16.34
N GLY A 167 10.58 -6.95 -15.12
CA GLY A 167 11.32 -6.10 -14.19
C GLY A 167 10.49 -4.98 -13.56
N LYS A 168 9.16 -5.08 -13.60
CA LYS A 168 8.27 -4.14 -12.90
C LYS A 168 8.11 -4.55 -11.45
N ARG A 169 8.29 -3.59 -10.54
CA ARG A 169 8.13 -3.82 -9.10
C ARG A 169 6.70 -4.27 -8.76
N VAL A 170 6.62 -5.27 -7.89
CA VAL A 170 5.38 -5.81 -7.29
C VAL A 170 5.60 -6.00 -5.78
N ILE A 171 4.56 -6.34 -4.99
CA ILE A 171 4.70 -6.59 -3.55
C ILE A 171 3.99 -7.86 -3.05
N CYS A 172 4.74 -8.86 -2.65
CA CYS A 172 4.15 -10.08 -2.10
C CYS A 172 3.76 -9.86 -0.63
N LEU A 173 2.50 -10.06 -0.28
CA LEU A 173 1.94 -9.95 1.07
C LEU A 173 1.75 -11.31 1.72
N MET A 174 2.03 -11.39 3.03
CA MET A 174 1.75 -12.57 3.85
C MET A 174 1.56 -12.22 5.32
N GLY A 175 0.97 -13.15 6.06
CA GLY A 175 0.79 -13.04 7.51
C GLY A 175 2.12 -13.23 8.24
N VAL A 176 2.23 -12.62 9.41
CA VAL A 176 3.33 -12.83 10.36
C VAL A 176 2.74 -13.36 11.65
N ASP A 177 3.30 -14.45 12.18
CA ASP A 177 2.84 -15.04 13.42
C ASP A 177 3.38 -14.31 14.68
N THR A 178 3.13 -14.87 15.86
CA THR A 178 3.61 -14.34 17.15
C THR A 178 5.12 -14.45 17.35
N TYR A 179 5.80 -15.30 16.56
CA TYR A 179 7.24 -15.52 16.57
C TYR A 179 7.97 -14.75 15.46
N ALA A 180 7.27 -13.79 14.83
CA ALA A 180 7.75 -13.01 13.70
C ALA A 180 8.13 -13.83 12.46
N GLN A 181 7.62 -15.07 12.35
CA GLN A 181 7.81 -15.95 11.20
C GLN A 181 6.76 -15.67 10.13
N ASP A 182 7.17 -15.91 8.88
CA ASP A 182 6.27 -15.80 7.73
C ASP A 182 5.29 -16.97 7.73
N MET A 183 4.01 -16.67 7.61
CA MET A 183 2.95 -17.68 7.49
C MET A 183 2.87 -18.21 6.05
N ILE A 184 3.94 -18.89 5.59
CA ILE A 184 4.13 -19.30 4.19
C ILE A 184 3.16 -20.39 3.70
N ASP A 185 2.63 -21.20 4.62
CA ASP A 185 1.58 -22.19 4.34
C ASP A 185 0.17 -21.60 4.37
N GLY A 186 0.09 -20.29 4.64
CA GLY A 186 -1.14 -19.51 4.76
C GLY A 186 -1.59 -18.84 3.47
N ILE A 187 -2.42 -17.81 3.62
CA ILE A 187 -2.83 -16.97 2.49
C ILE A 187 -1.69 -16.04 2.10
N LEU A 188 -1.33 -16.06 0.81
CA LEU A 188 -0.35 -15.16 0.19
C LEU A 188 -1.05 -14.34 -0.88
N ALA A 189 -0.66 -13.06 -1.00
CA ALA A 189 -1.27 -12.16 -1.98
C ALA A 189 -0.24 -11.36 -2.78
N GLU A 190 -0.47 -11.24 -4.07
CA GLU A 190 0.14 -10.27 -4.98
C GLU A 190 -0.92 -9.97 -6.06
N LYS A 191 -0.54 -9.80 -7.33
CA LYS A 191 -1.44 -9.42 -8.43
C LYS A 191 -2.17 -8.12 -8.10
N SER A 192 -1.42 -7.17 -7.53
CA SER A 192 -1.95 -5.86 -7.23
C SER A 192 -2.38 -5.14 -8.51
N TYR A 193 -3.46 -4.38 -8.45
CA TYR A 193 -3.90 -3.59 -9.61
C TYR A 193 -3.02 -2.34 -9.68
N TRP A 194 -2.18 -2.25 -10.72
CA TRP A 194 -1.23 -1.15 -10.88
C TRP A 194 -1.88 0.22 -10.94
N CYS A 195 -1.24 1.18 -10.27
CA CYS A 195 -1.73 2.53 -10.20
C CYS A 195 -0.63 3.55 -10.53
N PRO A 196 -0.74 4.25 -11.69
CA PRO A 196 -1.76 4.17 -12.76
C PRO A 196 -1.67 2.91 -13.66
N PRO A 197 -2.70 2.55 -14.47
CA PRO A 197 -3.89 3.33 -14.86
C PRO A 197 -5.21 2.95 -14.16
N PHE A 198 -5.21 1.97 -13.24
CA PHE A 198 -6.48 1.48 -12.68
C PHE A 198 -7.04 2.37 -11.57
N CYS A 199 -6.23 3.26 -11.01
CA CYS A 199 -6.66 4.26 -10.03
C CYS A 199 -7.19 5.54 -10.69
N ALA A 200 -7.90 6.37 -9.92
CA ALA A 200 -8.38 7.67 -10.41
C ALA A 200 -7.22 8.57 -10.88
N ASP A 201 -7.48 9.41 -11.89
CA ASP A 201 -6.48 10.30 -12.53
C ASP A 201 -5.83 11.28 -11.54
N PHE A 202 -6.55 11.63 -10.47
CA PHE A 202 -6.04 12.44 -9.37
C PHE A 202 -6.03 11.63 -8.08
N ASN A 203 -4.87 11.55 -7.44
CA ASN A 203 -4.79 11.28 -6.00
C ASN A 203 -3.67 12.13 -5.38
N PHE A 204 -3.82 12.45 -4.09
CA PHE A 204 -2.93 13.38 -3.39
C PHE A 204 -1.47 12.88 -3.37
N LEU A 205 -1.28 11.57 -3.27
CA LEU A 205 0.03 10.94 -3.16
C LEU A 205 0.74 10.72 -4.51
N ASN A 206 0.06 10.91 -5.64
CA ASN A 206 0.60 10.81 -7.00
C ASN A 206 0.59 12.15 -7.76
N SER A 207 0.15 13.24 -7.13
CA SER A 207 0.06 14.57 -7.73
C SER A 207 1.09 15.52 -7.12
N ASP A 208 1.67 16.42 -7.92
CA ASP A 208 2.61 17.42 -7.41
C ASP A 208 1.90 18.43 -6.52
N ILE A 209 2.43 18.62 -5.30
CA ILE A 209 1.80 19.44 -4.25
C ILE A 209 1.57 20.91 -4.69
N ASN A 210 2.38 21.41 -5.62
CA ASN A 210 2.28 22.76 -6.20
C ASN A 210 1.07 22.94 -7.14
N ARG A 211 0.46 21.85 -7.63
CA ARG A 211 -0.85 21.90 -8.33
C ARG A 211 -2.03 21.78 -7.35
N THR A 212 -1.76 21.39 -6.11
CA THR A 212 -2.78 20.93 -5.15
C THR A 212 -3.49 22.08 -4.45
N THR A 213 -2.85 23.24 -4.27
CA THR A 213 -3.52 24.45 -3.75
C THR A 213 -4.65 24.90 -4.69
N THR A 214 -4.43 24.80 -5.99
CA THR A 214 -5.42 25.12 -7.03
C THR A 214 -6.50 24.04 -7.15
N ALA A 215 -6.14 22.76 -7.04
CA ALA A 215 -7.08 21.63 -7.12
C ALA A 215 -8.00 21.53 -5.90
N ILE A 216 -7.49 21.76 -4.68
CA ILE A 216 -8.31 21.81 -3.45
C ILE A 216 -9.25 23.03 -3.49
N ALA A 217 -8.79 24.18 -3.97
CA ALA A 217 -9.65 25.35 -4.19
C ALA A 217 -10.75 25.05 -5.22
N HIS A 218 -10.43 24.32 -6.29
CA HIS A 218 -11.40 23.92 -7.31
C HIS A 218 -12.43 22.91 -6.79
N LEU A 219 -11.99 21.87 -6.06
CA LEU A 219 -12.89 20.87 -5.47
C LEU A 219 -13.83 21.47 -4.43
N LYS A 220 -13.35 22.40 -3.58
CA LYS A 220 -14.20 23.16 -2.65
C LYS A 220 -15.24 24.03 -3.39
N LYS A 221 -14.86 24.62 -4.54
CA LYS A 221 -15.75 25.44 -5.37
C LYS A 221 -16.79 24.64 -6.15
N VAL A 222 -16.48 23.39 -6.50
CA VAL A 222 -17.43 22.46 -7.14
C VAL A 222 -18.39 21.86 -6.12
N ALA A 223 -17.93 21.57 -4.90
CA ALA A 223 -18.77 21.10 -3.80
C ALA A 223 -19.78 22.17 -3.35
N SER A 224 -19.37 23.45 -3.27
CA SER A 224 -20.29 24.54 -2.87
C SER A 224 -21.35 24.88 -3.91
N LYS A 225 -21.11 24.59 -5.19
CA LYS A 225 -22.08 24.83 -6.29
C LYS A 225 -23.20 23.80 -6.36
N LYS A 226 -23.10 22.64 -5.70
CA LYS A 226 -24.13 21.60 -5.68
C LYS A 226 -25.20 21.80 -4.59
N HIS A 227 -25.19 22.90 -3.85
CA HIS A 227 -26.13 23.16 -2.74
C HIS A 227 -27.09 24.34 -2.97
N TYR A 228 -27.29 24.79 -4.20
CA TYR A 228 -28.36 25.73 -4.52
C TYR A 228 -29.15 25.29 -5.76
N SER A 229 -30.26 24.59 -5.53
CA SER A 229 -31.55 24.72 -6.23
C SER A 229 -32.52 23.67 -5.68
N LEU A 230 -33.10 23.97 -4.52
CA LEU A 230 -34.45 23.54 -4.17
C LEU A 230 -35.17 24.81 -3.70
N ILE A 231 -35.71 25.53 -4.68
CA ILE A 231 -36.92 26.35 -4.54
C ILE A 231 -37.84 25.86 -5.65
#